data_AF-A0A2G6CFI4-F1
#
_entry.id   AF-A0A2G6CFI4-F1
#
_cell.length_a   1.000
_cell.length_b   1.000
_cell.length_c   1.000
_cell.angle_alpha   90.00
_cell.angle_beta   90.00
_cell.angle_gamma   90.00
#
_symmetry.space_group_name_H-M   'P 1'
#
loop_
_entity.id
_entity.type
_entity.pdbx_description
1 polymer ?
#
loop_
_entity_poly.entity_id
_entity_poly.type
_entity_poly.pdbx_seq_one_letter_code
_entity_poly.pdbx_strand_id
1 'polypeptide(L)'
;MGFGESVRTVYSKYATFSGRATRSEYWWFILFYMIAYAALTFVDGALFGSVERLVYGVKVEMQVMALSGIFALASFLPSLGVAVRRLHDTDRSGWWFLIAFVPLIGFIVLLVFFVTDGTRGANRFGPDPKGGDTTGFGGGGGGAYTSSDIPGVKRD
;
A
#
# COMPACT_ATOMS: atom_id res chain seq x y z
N MET A 1 4.83 -2.18 -10.89
CA MET A 1 5.15 -1.06 -10.00
C MET A 1 6.38 -1.39 -9.18
N GLY A 2 7.42 -0.56 -9.28
CA GLY A 2 8.66 -0.71 -8.52
C GLY A 2 8.59 -0.13 -7.09
N PHE A 3 9.63 -0.35 -6.29
CA PHE A 3 9.71 0.14 -4.90
C PHE A 3 9.56 1.67 -4.82
N GLY A 4 10.46 2.43 -5.47
CA GLY A 4 10.45 3.89 -5.41
C GLY A 4 9.22 4.53 -6.07
N GLU A 5 8.70 3.90 -7.13
CA GLU A 5 7.46 4.30 -7.78
C GLU A 5 6.27 4.19 -6.81
N SER A 6 6.18 3.09 -6.06
CA SER A 6 5.10 2.87 -5.09
C SER A 6 5.14 3.93 -3.97
N VAL A 7 6.33 4.22 -3.42
CA VAL A 7 6.52 5.26 -2.41
C VAL A 7 6.08 6.63 -2.94
N ARG A 8 6.54 6.99 -4.15
CA ARG A 8 6.18 8.26 -4.79
C ARG A 8 4.68 8.35 -5.03
N THR A 9 4.03 7.29 -5.51
CA THR A 9 2.59 7.29 -5.77
C THR A 9 1.77 7.40 -4.49
N VAL A 10 2.17 6.73 -3.41
CA VAL A 10 1.43 6.81 -2.15
C VAL A 10 1.53 8.21 -1.54
N TYR A 11 2.72 8.82 -1.54
CA TYR A 11 2.87 10.20 -1.05
C TYR A 11 2.27 11.25 -2.00
N SER A 12 2.20 11.01 -3.31
CA SER A 12 1.49 11.92 -4.22
C SER A 12 -0.04 11.84 -4.06
N LYS A 13 -0.55 10.68 -3.62
CA LYS A 13 -1.96 10.43 -3.28
C LYS A 13 -2.20 10.55 -1.77
N TYR A 14 -1.59 11.55 -1.15
CA TYR A 14 -1.43 11.69 0.31
C TYR A 14 -2.71 11.43 1.14
N ALA A 15 -3.83 12.02 0.74
CA ALA A 15 -5.13 11.85 1.40
C ALA A 15 -6.23 11.43 0.40
N THR A 16 -5.84 10.67 -0.64
CA THR A 16 -6.77 10.19 -1.66
C THR A 16 -7.21 8.77 -1.35
N PHE A 17 -8.48 8.63 -0.95
CA PHE A 17 -9.12 7.35 -0.61
C PHE A 17 -9.87 6.72 -1.78
N SER A 18 -10.04 7.44 -2.88
CA SER A 18 -10.71 6.94 -4.09
C SER A 18 -9.75 6.20 -5.03
N GLY A 19 -10.32 5.37 -5.91
CA GLY A 19 -9.55 4.55 -6.84
C GLY A 19 -9.04 3.25 -6.24
N ARG A 20 -8.08 2.63 -6.94
CA ARG A 20 -7.55 1.30 -6.64
C ARG A 20 -6.04 1.34 -6.49
N ALA A 21 -5.50 0.44 -5.68
CA ALA A 21 -4.06 0.25 -5.49
C ALA A 21 -3.69 -1.21 -5.77
N THR A 22 -2.62 -1.42 -6.53
CA THR A 22 -2.13 -2.78 -6.83
C THR A 22 -1.50 -3.42 -5.60
N ARG A 23 -1.36 -4.75 -5.60
CA ARG A 23 -0.60 -5.47 -4.56
C ARG A 23 0.82 -4.94 -4.38
N SER A 24 1.52 -4.65 -5.48
CA SER A 24 2.88 -4.12 -5.43
C SER A 24 2.92 -2.71 -4.84
N GLU A 25 1.96 -1.86 -5.17
CA GLU A 25 1.88 -0.50 -4.60
C GLU A 25 1.76 -0.56 -3.07
N TYR A 26 0.87 -1.41 -2.57
CA TYR A 26 0.64 -1.58 -1.14
C TYR A 26 1.88 -2.18 -0.43
N TRP A 27 2.35 -3.35 -0.87
CA TRP A 27 3.40 -4.07 -0.15
C TRP A 27 4.77 -3.38 -0.21
N TRP A 28 5.10 -2.70 -1.30
CA TRP A 28 6.34 -1.90 -1.34
C TRP A 28 6.27 -0.68 -0.42
N PHE A 29 5.12 -0.02 -0.34
CA PHE A 29 4.93 1.08 0.60
C PHE A 29 4.99 0.60 2.05
N ILE A 30 4.36 -0.53 2.38
CA ILE A 30 4.45 -1.13 3.72
C ILE A 30 5.91 -1.48 4.07
N LEU A 31 6.66 -2.05 3.13
CA LEU A 31 8.09 -2.33 3.34
C LEU A 31 8.88 -1.03 3.60
N PHE A 32 8.66 0.00 2.79
CA PHE A 32 9.29 1.32 2.98
C PHE A 32 8.96 1.87 4.37
N TYR A 33 7.68 1.88 4.76
CA TYR A 33 7.22 2.39 6.05
C TYR A 33 7.90 1.64 7.20
N MET A 34 7.96 0.30 7.15
CA MET A 34 8.61 -0.50 8.20
C MET A 34 10.10 -0.18 8.32
N ILE A 35 10.83 -0.08 7.20
CA ILE A 35 12.26 0.23 7.21
C ILE A 35 12.51 1.66 7.70
N ALA A 36 11.77 2.64 7.20
CA ALA A 36 11.91 4.03 7.60
C ALA A 36 11.58 4.23 9.08
N TYR A 37 10.49 3.61 9.56
CA TYR A 37 10.09 3.67 10.96
C TYR A 37 11.13 3.01 11.86
N ALA A 38 11.62 1.81 11.53
CA ALA A 38 12.67 1.15 12.29
C ALA A 38 13.97 1.97 12.32
N ALA A 39 14.39 2.55 11.19
CA ALA A 39 15.57 3.42 11.16
C ALA A 39 15.39 4.64 12.08
N LEU A 40 14.22 5.26 12.08
CA LEU A 40 13.92 6.41 12.92
C LEU A 40 13.89 6.07 14.41
N THR A 41 13.43 4.89 14.81
CA THR A 41 13.49 4.49 16.23
C THR A 41 14.94 4.29 16.69
N PHE A 42 15.84 3.78 15.85
CA PHE A 42 17.27 3.74 16.20
C PHE A 42 17.86 5.15 16.34
N VAL A 43 17.53 6.06 15.43
CA VAL A 43 17.97 7.47 15.48
C VAL A 43 17.45 8.15 16.75
N ASP A 44 16.17 7.97 17.06
CA ASP A 44 15.56 8.52 18.27
C ASP A 44 16.28 8.04 19.54
N GLY A 45 16.62 6.75 19.61
CA GLY A 45 17.38 6.19 20.73
C GLY A 45 18.79 6.75 20.85
N ALA A 46 19.47 6.97 19.72
CA ALA A 46 20.81 7.53 19.71
C ALA A 46 20.84 9.02 20.07
N LEU A 47 19.82 9.79 19.68
CA LEU A 47 19.77 11.23 19.87
C LEU A 47 19.12 11.67 21.19
N PHE A 48 18.05 10.98 21.60
CA PHE A 48 17.20 11.40 22.71
C PHE A 48 17.16 10.40 23.87
N GLY A 49 17.61 9.16 23.66
CA GLY A 49 17.67 8.12 24.69
C GLY A 49 16.30 7.66 25.20
N SER A 50 16.28 7.19 26.45
CA SER A 50 15.09 6.75 27.17
C SER A 50 14.84 7.61 28.41
N VAL A 51 13.57 7.66 28.81
CA VAL A 51 13.15 8.24 30.09
C VAL A 51 12.72 7.11 31.01
N GLU A 52 13.27 7.10 32.23
CA GLU A 52 12.81 6.21 33.30
C GLU A 52 11.60 6.84 33.99
N ARG A 53 10.52 6.07 34.13
CA ARG A 53 9.32 6.50 34.85
C ARG A 53 8.86 5.41 35.81
N LEU A 54 8.49 5.82 37.03
CA LEU A 54 7.86 4.92 37.98
C LEU A 54 6.35 4.87 37.68
N VAL A 55 5.83 3.70 37.33
CA VAL A 55 4.41 3.45 37.06
C VAL A 55 3.94 2.32 37.97
N TYR A 56 3.04 2.61 38.90
CA TYR A 56 2.56 1.65 39.92
C TYR A 56 3.68 0.97 40.71
N GLY A 57 4.77 1.69 41.02
CA GLY A 57 5.93 1.15 41.73
C GLY A 57 6.90 0.33 40.87
N VAL A 58 6.61 0.16 39.58
CA VAL A 58 7.50 -0.52 38.62
C VAL A 58 8.26 0.53 37.84
N LYS A 59 9.59 0.38 37.75
CA LYS A 59 10.43 1.19 36.86
C LYS A 59 10.21 0.75 35.42
N VAL A 60 9.79 1.67 34.58
CA VAL A 60 9.59 1.45 33.15
C VAL A 60 10.49 2.42 32.39
N GLU A 61 11.34 1.88 31.52
CA GLU A 61 12.09 2.68 30.55
C GLU A 61 11.28 2.83 29.27
N MET A 62 11.01 4.07 28.90
CA MET A 62 10.29 4.41 27.67
C MET A 62 11.25 5.17 26.77
N GLN A 63 11.40 4.70 25.53
CA GLN A 63 12.20 5.41 24.54
C GLN A 63 11.48 6.71 24.13
N VAL A 64 12.25 7.79 23.94
CA VAL A 64 11.71 9.05 23.39
C VAL A 64 11.47 8.86 21.90
N MET A 65 10.22 9.06 21.43
CA MET A 65 9.81 8.79 20.04
C MET A 65 9.52 10.09 19.26
N ALA A 66 10.47 11.01 19.23
CA ALA A 66 10.25 12.33 18.63
C ALA A 66 10.12 12.26 17.10
N LEU A 67 11.16 11.77 16.41
CA LEU A 67 11.21 11.75 14.95
C LEU A 67 10.33 10.64 14.38
N SER A 68 10.39 9.44 14.97
CA SER A 68 9.54 8.31 14.58
C SER A 68 8.05 8.63 14.78
N GLY A 69 7.70 9.37 15.86
CA GLY A 69 6.33 9.83 16.11
C GLY A 69 5.83 10.81 15.05
N ILE A 70 6.63 11.82 14.70
CA ILE A 70 6.29 12.78 13.62
C ILE A 70 6.13 12.06 12.29
N PHE A 71 7.05 11.14 11.96
CA PHE A 71 6.97 10.36 10.73
C PHE A 71 5.71 9.47 10.67
N ALA A 72 5.36 8.82 11.78
CA ALA A 72 4.14 8.01 11.87
C ALA A 72 2.89 8.86 11.65
N LEU A 73 2.81 10.04 12.27
CA LEU A 73 1.71 10.98 12.08
C LEU A 73 1.65 11.49 10.62
N ALA A 74 2.79 11.89 10.05
CA ALA A 74 2.86 12.36 8.67
C ALA A 74 2.53 11.27 7.66
N SER A 75 2.79 10.00 7.98
CA SER A 75 2.52 8.86 7.10
C SER A 75 1.18 8.19 7.39
N PHE A 76 0.44 8.63 8.41
CA PHE A 76 -0.84 8.04 8.81
C PHE A 76 -1.89 8.12 7.69
N LEU A 77 -2.12 9.31 7.14
CA LEU A 77 -3.11 9.52 6.08
C LEU A 77 -2.73 8.78 4.78
N PRO A 78 -1.49 8.83 4.29
CA PRO A 78 -1.08 8.03 3.13
C PRO A 78 -1.25 6.52 3.33
N SER A 79 -0.90 6.01 4.52
CA SER A 79 -1.03 4.59 4.88
C SER A 79 -2.49 4.14 4.87
N LEU A 80 -3.38 4.96 5.44
CA LEU A 80 -4.81 4.70 5.40
C LEU A 80 -5.35 4.79 3.97
N GLY A 81 -4.92 5.78 3.20
CA GLY A 81 -5.30 5.97 1.80
C GLY A 81 -4.96 4.77 0.92
N VAL A 82 -3.72 4.26 0.98
CA VAL A 82 -3.31 3.08 0.21
C VAL A 82 -4.02 1.81 0.69
N ALA A 83 -4.27 1.65 1.99
CA ALA A 83 -5.02 0.51 2.52
C ALA A 83 -6.47 0.49 2.01
N VAL A 84 -7.15 1.65 2.02
CA VAL A 84 -8.52 1.78 1.50
C VAL A 84 -8.56 1.50 -0.01
N ARG A 85 -7.65 2.10 -0.79
CA ARG A 85 -7.53 1.83 -2.24
C ARG A 85 -7.20 0.37 -2.55
N ARG A 86 -6.50 -0.31 -1.64
CA ARG A 86 -6.22 -1.75 -1.77
C ARG A 86 -7.45 -2.60 -1.48
N LEU A 87 -8.27 -2.25 -0.49
CA LEU A 87 -9.57 -2.89 -0.27
C LEU A 87 -10.49 -2.71 -1.49
N HIS A 88 -10.52 -1.50 -2.05
CA HIS A 88 -11.24 -1.18 -3.28
C HIS A 88 -10.78 -2.02 -4.48
N ASP A 89 -9.49 -2.37 -4.55
CA ASP A 89 -8.97 -3.23 -5.62
C ASP A 89 -9.59 -4.64 -5.61
N THR A 90 -10.04 -5.10 -4.45
CA THR A 90 -10.76 -6.37 -4.29
C THR A 90 -12.28 -6.20 -4.20
N ASP A 91 -12.80 -5.06 -4.68
CA ASP A 91 -14.20 -4.66 -4.67
C ASP A 91 -14.86 -4.62 -3.27
N ARG A 92 -14.06 -4.30 -2.24
CA ARG A 92 -14.53 -4.12 -0.85
C ARG A 92 -14.57 -2.63 -0.51
N SER A 93 -15.51 -2.22 0.34
CA SER A 93 -15.54 -0.84 0.87
C SER A 93 -14.38 -0.58 1.84
N GLY A 94 -13.91 0.67 1.92
CA GLY A 94 -12.88 1.08 2.87
C GLY A 94 -13.24 0.82 4.35
N TRP A 95 -14.53 0.73 4.68
CA TRP A 95 -15.02 0.41 6.02
C TRP A 95 -14.54 -0.95 6.55
N TRP A 96 -14.20 -1.89 5.66
CA TRP A 96 -13.60 -3.16 6.06
C TRP A 96 -12.29 -2.96 6.82
N PHE A 97 -11.60 -1.83 6.68
CA PHE A 97 -10.39 -1.52 7.45
C PHE A 97 -10.66 -1.46 8.96
N LEU A 98 -11.88 -1.11 9.39
CA LEU A 98 -12.23 -1.02 10.83
C LEU A 98 -12.11 -2.37 11.56
N ILE A 99 -12.14 -3.49 10.86
CA ILE A 99 -11.93 -4.80 11.50
C ILE A 99 -10.52 -4.91 12.10
N ALA A 100 -9.57 -4.02 11.74
CA ALA A 100 -8.27 -3.91 12.39
C ALA A 100 -8.37 -3.73 13.93
N PHE A 101 -9.48 -3.19 14.43
CA PHE A 101 -9.74 -3.05 15.87
C PHE A 101 -10.14 -4.37 16.57
N VAL A 102 -10.43 -5.44 15.80
CA VAL A 102 -10.66 -6.78 16.34
C VAL A 102 -9.32 -7.53 16.34
N PRO A 103 -8.70 -7.77 17.52
CA PRO A 103 -7.39 -8.39 17.59
C PRO A 103 -7.41 -9.81 17.02
N LEU A 104 -6.27 -10.23 16.48
CA LEU A 104 -6.04 -11.54 15.85
C LEU A 104 -6.89 -11.80 14.61
N ILE A 105 -8.21 -11.96 14.75
CA ILE A 105 -9.12 -12.32 13.64
C ILE A 105 -9.16 -11.19 12.60
N GLY A 106 -9.34 -9.94 13.05
CA GLY A 106 -9.40 -8.78 12.15
C GLY A 106 -8.10 -8.59 11.37
N PHE A 107 -6.96 -8.79 12.03
CA PHE A 107 -5.65 -8.77 11.39
C PHE A 107 -5.51 -9.84 10.31
N ILE A 108 -5.88 -11.09 10.60
CA ILE A 108 -5.82 -12.20 9.63
C ILE A 108 -6.70 -11.90 8.42
N VAL A 109 -7.94 -11.44 8.62
CA VAL A 109 -8.87 -11.13 7.53
C VAL A 109 -8.32 -10.01 6.63
N LEU A 110 -7.80 -8.93 7.21
CA LEU A 110 -7.18 -7.84 6.44
C LEU A 110 -5.94 -8.30 5.69
N LEU A 111 -5.10 -9.12 6.31
CA LEU A 111 -3.93 -9.69 5.65
C LEU A 111 -4.34 -10.47 4.40
N VAL A 112 -5.34 -11.36 4.53
CA VAL A 112 -5.90 -12.12 3.40
C VAL A 112 -6.38 -11.16 2.30
N PHE A 113 -7.12 -10.10 2.64
CA PHE A 113 -7.57 -9.12 1.64
C PHE A 113 -6.40 -8.39 0.96
N PHE A 114 -5.35 -8.04 1.69
CA PHE A 114 -4.19 -7.32 1.14
C PHE A 114 -3.28 -8.18 0.28
N VAL A 115 -3.27 -9.51 0.46
CA VAL A 115 -2.53 -10.45 -0.43
C VAL A 115 -3.38 -10.95 -1.61
N THR A 116 -4.70 -10.98 -1.49
CA THR A 116 -5.61 -11.50 -2.55
C THR A 116 -5.55 -10.65 -3.81
N ASP A 117 -5.46 -11.26 -4.99
CA ASP A 117 -5.46 -10.50 -6.25
C ASP A 117 -6.70 -9.61 -6.42
N GLY A 118 -6.49 -8.43 -7.00
CA GLY A 118 -7.58 -7.51 -7.31
C GLY A 118 -8.55 -8.08 -8.36
N THR A 119 -9.76 -7.52 -8.41
CA THR A 119 -10.77 -7.87 -9.41
C THR A 119 -10.27 -7.55 -10.81
N ARG A 120 -10.46 -8.47 -11.77
CA ARG A 120 -10.09 -8.25 -13.17
C ARG A 120 -11.05 -7.27 -13.83
N GLY A 121 -10.52 -6.34 -14.62
CA GLY A 121 -11.32 -5.32 -15.30
C GLY A 121 -11.84 -4.24 -14.35
N ALA A 122 -12.80 -3.45 -14.81
CA ALA A 122 -13.39 -2.38 -14.02
C ALA A 122 -14.23 -2.92 -12.87
N ASN A 123 -14.16 -2.25 -11.72
CA ASN A 123 -15.07 -2.48 -10.59
C ASN A 123 -15.71 -1.16 -10.14
N ARG A 124 -16.51 -1.17 -9.07
CA ARG A 124 -17.23 0.03 -8.60
C ARG A 124 -16.33 1.21 -8.20
N PHE A 125 -15.04 0.95 -8.00
CA PHE A 125 -14.03 1.93 -7.58
C PHE A 125 -13.09 2.37 -8.71
N GLY A 126 -13.28 1.87 -9.94
CA GLY A 126 -12.57 2.32 -11.13
C GLY A 126 -12.00 1.20 -12.01
N PRO A 127 -11.28 1.59 -13.09
CA PRO A 127 -10.68 0.65 -14.03
C PRO A 127 -9.59 -0.20 -13.37
N ASP A 128 -9.20 -1.30 -14.04
CA ASP A 128 -8.14 -2.18 -13.55
C ASP A 128 -6.80 -1.43 -13.48
N PRO A 129 -6.16 -1.32 -12.31
CA PRO A 129 -4.88 -0.64 -12.17
C PRO A 129 -3.73 -1.36 -12.87
N LYS A 130 -3.91 -2.62 -13.31
CA LYS A 130 -2.94 -3.36 -14.13
C LYS A 130 -3.12 -3.12 -15.63
N GLY A 131 -4.10 -2.32 -16.05
CA GLY A 131 -4.34 -2.03 -17.46
C GLY A 131 -4.99 -3.18 -18.24
N GLY A 132 -5.73 -4.06 -17.56
CA GLY A 132 -6.53 -5.09 -18.22
C GLY A 132 -7.65 -4.44 -19.05
N ASP A 133 -7.47 -4.45 -20.36
CA ASP A 133 -8.28 -3.72 -21.33
C ASP A 133 -9.79 -3.92 -21.17
N THR A 134 -10.49 -2.78 -21.22
CA THR A 134 -11.93 -2.64 -21.48
C THR A 134 -12.29 -2.89 -22.95
N THR A 135 -11.62 -3.81 -23.65
CA THR A 135 -11.97 -4.16 -25.04
C THR A 135 -12.07 -5.66 -25.24
N GLY A 136 -13.28 -6.11 -25.55
CA GLY A 136 -13.49 -7.25 -26.44
C GLY A 136 -14.04 -8.51 -25.78
N PHE A 137 -15.25 -8.86 -26.18
CA PHE A 137 -15.65 -10.26 -26.32
C PHE A 137 -14.50 -11.09 -26.91
N GLY A 138 -14.15 -12.21 -26.28
CA GLY A 138 -13.26 -13.21 -26.87
C GLY A 138 -12.41 -13.94 -25.84
N GLY A 139 -12.79 -15.18 -25.54
CA GLY A 139 -11.92 -16.09 -24.79
C GLY A 139 -10.70 -16.52 -25.59
N GLY A 140 -9.74 -17.15 -24.91
CA GLY A 140 -8.66 -17.91 -25.53
C GLY A 140 -7.29 -17.48 -25.02
N GLY A 141 -6.58 -18.43 -24.43
CA GLY A 141 -5.27 -18.22 -23.83
C GLY A 141 -4.12 -18.04 -24.83
N GLY A 142 -2.97 -17.69 -24.25
CA GLY A 142 -1.64 -18.08 -24.75
C GLY A 142 -1.04 -17.22 -25.86
N GLY A 143 0.27 -16.98 -25.74
CA GLY A 143 1.12 -16.40 -26.78
C GLY A 143 1.41 -14.91 -26.53
N ALA A 144 2.57 -14.58 -25.97
CA ALA A 144 3.78 -14.28 -26.73
C ALA A 144 3.67 -12.94 -27.49
N TYR A 145 4.38 -11.94 -26.97
CA TYR A 145 4.79 -10.76 -27.72
C TYR A 145 5.40 -11.20 -29.05
N THR A 146 4.82 -10.77 -30.17
CA THR A 146 5.52 -10.33 -31.40
C THR A 146 4.48 -9.89 -32.43
N SER A 147 4.62 -8.68 -32.98
CA SER A 147 4.77 -8.45 -34.42
C SER A 147 4.45 -7.00 -34.79
N SER A 148 5.44 -6.38 -35.45
CA SER A 148 5.26 -5.51 -36.63
C SER A 148 4.74 -4.08 -36.48
N ASP A 149 5.41 -3.25 -35.68
CA ASP A 149 5.53 -1.80 -35.97
C ASP A 149 6.45 -1.53 -37.18
N ILE A 150 6.19 -2.18 -38.33
CA ILE A 150 6.84 -1.84 -39.61
C ILE A 150 5.77 -1.53 -40.65
N PRO A 151 5.47 -0.25 -40.93
CA PRO A 151 4.80 0.13 -42.15
C PRO A 151 5.80 0.03 -43.32
N GLY A 152 5.65 -0.99 -44.17
CA GLY A 152 6.41 -1.14 -45.41
C GLY A 152 5.69 -0.52 -46.61
N VAL A 153 6.30 0.54 -47.16
CA VAL A 153 6.32 1.02 -48.57
C VAL A 153 5.09 0.74 -49.46
N LYS A 154 4.42 1.81 -49.91
CA LYS A 154 3.63 1.78 -51.15
C LYS A 154 4.53 2.03 -52.36
N ARG A 155 4.45 1.14 -53.36
CA ARG A 155 4.97 1.36 -54.71
C ARG A 155 3.77 1.32 -55.65
N ASP A 156 3.38 2.49 -56.12
CA ASP A 156 2.46 2.68 -57.23
C ASP A 156 2.96 3.91 -58.01
#